data_AF-A0A1C5CHL6-F1
#
_entry.id   AF-A0A1C5CHL6-F1
#
_cell.length_a   1.000
_cell.length_b   1.000
_cell.length_c   1.000
_cell.angle_alpha   90.00
_cell.angle_beta   90.00
_cell.angle_gamma   90.00
#
_symmetry.space_group_name_H-M   'P 1'
#
loop_
_entity.id
_entity.type
_entity.pdbx_description
1 polymer ?
#
loop_
_entity_poly.entity_id
_entity_poly.type
_entity_poly.pdbx_seq_one_letter_code
_entity_poly.pdbx_strand_id
1 'polypeptide(L)'
;MPTVRSLRSVLVICALAVGVVAVPGTAHAEIPVLCSEKSLVTAINVANAGGGDVLALAPFCTYTLTSAHGSGSDDGPVGLPPITTPITMAGLGTTITRAPSATPFRILEVNGAASVPGTNGRLDLAAVTISGGRAVAPFPGGGIANRGGEVSLLAGAVTRNTAVAGGGIYTDSGTVSLTATSVTGNTATSSGGGVYENSGAVILLASNISGNAPDNCAPAGSVPGCTG
;
A
#
# COMPACT_ATOMS: atom_id res chain seq x y z
N MET A 1 52.81 20.83 58.67
CA MET A 1 51.62 19.98 58.43
C MET A 1 50.77 20.65 57.35
N PRO A 2 50.70 20.09 56.14
CA PRO A 2 49.98 20.71 55.02
C PRO A 2 48.50 20.33 55.05
N THR A 3 47.61 21.31 54.89
CA THR A 3 46.16 21.11 54.80
C THR A 3 45.77 20.65 53.38
N VAL A 4 45.16 19.47 53.30
CA VAL A 4 44.70 18.84 52.06
C VAL A 4 43.48 19.59 51.49
N ARG A 5 43.59 20.07 50.23
CA ARG A 5 42.48 20.58 49.42
C ARG A 5 41.63 19.41 48.91
N SER A 6 40.39 19.31 49.37
CA SER A 6 39.39 18.39 48.82
C SER A 6 38.72 18.99 47.59
N LEU A 7 39.13 18.56 46.38
CA LEU A 7 38.37 18.78 45.14
C LEU A 7 37.08 17.95 45.18
N ARG A 8 35.91 18.60 45.26
CA ARG A 8 34.62 17.95 44.99
C ARG A 8 34.32 18.08 43.50
N SER A 9 34.50 17.00 42.76
CA SER A 9 34.12 16.85 41.35
C SER A 9 32.60 17.02 41.20
N VAL A 10 32.16 18.01 40.44
CA VAL A 10 30.77 18.17 40.01
C VAL A 10 30.59 17.33 38.76
N LEU A 11 29.89 16.20 38.89
CA LEU A 11 29.48 15.38 37.75
C LEU A 11 28.20 16.00 37.17
N VAL A 12 28.33 16.72 36.05
CA VAL A 12 27.17 17.20 35.28
C VAL A 12 26.64 16.02 34.47
N ILE A 13 25.52 15.43 34.92
CA ILE A 13 24.77 14.44 34.14
C ILE A 13 23.87 15.21 33.18
N CYS A 14 24.32 15.36 31.93
CA CYS A 14 23.45 15.79 30.84
C CYS A 14 22.46 14.68 30.52
N ALA A 15 21.24 14.77 31.07
CA ALA A 15 20.12 13.98 30.60
C ALA A 15 19.70 14.51 29.22
N LEU A 16 20.03 13.78 28.14
CA LEU A 16 19.38 13.99 26.85
C LEU A 16 17.91 13.56 27.00
N ALA A 17 17.03 14.54 27.17
CA ALA A 17 15.63 14.34 26.90
C ALA A 17 15.49 14.05 25.40
N VAL A 18 15.22 12.80 25.04
CA VAL A 18 14.71 12.46 23.70
C VAL A 18 13.33 13.08 23.62
N GLY A 19 13.27 14.32 23.14
CA GLY A 19 12.04 14.97 22.77
C GLY A 19 11.42 14.18 21.63
N VAL A 20 10.42 13.36 21.94
CA VAL A 20 9.46 12.90 20.94
C VAL A 20 8.77 14.16 20.45
N VAL A 21 9.25 14.72 19.34
CA VAL A 21 8.51 15.75 18.62
C VAL A 21 7.29 15.03 18.08
N ALA A 22 6.18 15.13 18.80
CA ALA A 22 4.88 14.87 18.22
C ALA A 22 4.74 15.85 17.06
N VAL A 23 4.89 15.36 15.84
CA VAL A 23 4.51 16.13 14.66
C VAL A 23 3.00 16.33 14.84
N PRO A 24 2.50 17.58 14.95
CA PRO A 24 1.07 17.80 15.01
C PRO A 24 0.52 17.39 13.65
N GLY A 25 0.01 16.15 13.58
CA GLY A 25 -0.85 15.75 12.49
C GLY A 25 -2.00 16.73 12.48
N THR A 26 -2.19 17.43 11.37
CA THR A 26 -3.41 18.17 11.09
C THR A 26 -4.57 17.23 11.40
N ALA A 27 -5.37 17.55 12.42
CA ALA A 27 -6.53 16.77 12.84
C ALA A 27 -7.60 16.87 11.75
N HIS A 28 -7.39 16.18 10.64
CA HIS A 28 -8.47 15.79 9.76
C HIS A 28 -9.23 14.71 10.52
N ALA A 29 -10.52 14.96 10.75
CA ALA A 29 -11.39 13.98 11.38
C ALA A 29 -11.39 12.73 10.48
N GLU A 30 -10.79 11.64 10.95
CA GLU A 30 -10.79 10.39 10.21
C GLU A 30 -12.24 9.95 9.98
N ILE A 31 -12.60 9.64 8.74
CA ILE A 31 -13.95 9.16 8.41
C ILE A 31 -14.03 7.68 8.77
N PRO A 32 -14.87 7.29 9.74
CA PRO A 32 -15.02 5.88 10.10
C PRO A 32 -15.73 5.12 8.98
N VAL A 33 -15.14 4.02 8.53
CA VAL A 33 -15.68 3.13 7.51
C VAL A 33 -16.19 1.85 8.18
N LEU A 34 -17.51 1.65 8.18
CA LEU A 34 -18.10 0.41 8.71
C LEU A 34 -17.63 -0.83 7.95
N CYS A 35 -17.62 -1.98 8.60
CA CYS A 35 -17.14 -3.25 8.06
C CYS A 35 -18.08 -3.84 6.98
N SER A 36 -18.17 -3.19 5.82
CA SER A 36 -18.91 -3.68 4.66
C SER A 36 -18.31 -3.15 3.36
N GLU A 37 -18.45 -3.93 2.28
CA GLU A 37 -18.07 -3.51 0.92
C GLU A 37 -18.73 -2.17 0.57
N LYS A 38 -20.04 -2.04 0.78
CA LYS A 38 -20.80 -0.83 0.45
C LYS A 38 -20.25 0.40 1.16
N SER A 39 -19.93 0.29 2.45
CA SER A 39 -19.37 1.41 3.23
C SER A 39 -18.00 1.83 2.72
N LEU A 40 -17.12 0.87 2.43
CA LEU A 40 -15.80 1.15 1.89
C LEU A 40 -15.86 1.82 0.51
N VAL A 41 -16.66 1.27 -0.40
CA VAL A 41 -16.87 1.82 -1.73
C VAL A 41 -17.44 3.24 -1.66
N THR A 42 -18.43 3.47 -0.79
CA THR A 42 -19.03 4.80 -0.61
C THR A 42 -18.01 5.81 -0.09
N ALA A 43 -17.21 5.43 0.92
CA ALA A 43 -16.20 6.31 1.49
C ALA A 43 -15.13 6.71 0.46
N ILE A 44 -14.66 5.76 -0.35
CA ILE A 44 -13.69 6.04 -1.41
C ILE A 44 -14.28 6.99 -2.47
N ASN A 45 -15.52 6.76 -2.89
CA ASN A 45 -16.17 7.65 -3.87
C ASN A 45 -16.34 9.08 -3.33
N VAL A 46 -16.69 9.24 -2.06
CA VAL A 46 -16.77 10.55 -1.40
C VAL A 46 -15.39 11.21 -1.35
N ALA A 47 -14.35 10.48 -0.97
CA ALA A 47 -12.99 10.99 -0.91
C ALA A 47 -12.46 11.40 -2.29
N ASN A 48 -12.70 10.59 -3.33
CA ASN A 48 -12.37 10.94 -4.71
C ASN A 48 -13.12 12.20 -5.18
N ALA A 49 -14.40 12.35 -4.86
CA ALA A 49 -15.18 13.53 -5.21
C ALA A 49 -14.76 14.78 -4.41
N GLY A 50 -14.27 14.59 -3.18
CA GLY A 50 -13.87 15.66 -2.26
C GLY A 50 -12.43 16.15 -2.42
N GLY A 51 -11.62 15.53 -3.29
CA GLY A 51 -10.22 15.89 -3.46
C GLY A 51 -9.24 15.15 -2.53
N GLY A 52 -9.71 14.14 -1.80
CA GLY A 52 -8.91 13.31 -0.90
C GLY A 52 -9.51 13.22 0.50
N ASP A 53 -9.14 12.17 1.25
CA ASP A 53 -9.61 11.97 2.63
C ASP A 53 -8.76 10.98 3.43
N VAL A 54 -9.00 10.91 4.75
CA VAL A 54 -8.44 9.90 5.66
C VAL A 54 -9.57 8.98 6.14
N LEU A 55 -9.52 7.72 5.72
CA LEU A 55 -10.50 6.70 6.00
C LEU A 55 -10.00 5.80 7.15
N ALA A 56 -10.68 5.84 8.30
CA ALA A 56 -10.45 4.92 9.40
C ALA A 56 -11.22 3.62 9.15
N LEU A 57 -10.52 2.57 8.74
CA LEU A 57 -11.12 1.27 8.50
C LEU A 57 -11.46 0.58 9.82
N ALA A 58 -12.53 -0.19 9.83
CA ALA A 58 -12.93 -0.98 10.99
C ALA A 58 -11.79 -1.93 11.40
N PRO A 59 -11.38 -1.93 12.69
CA PRO A 59 -10.29 -2.77 13.18
C PRO A 59 -10.66 -4.25 13.07
N PHE A 60 -9.69 -5.08 12.67
CA PHE A 60 -9.81 -6.53 12.47
C PHE A 60 -10.90 -6.94 11.48
N CYS A 61 -11.41 -6.01 10.68
CA CYS A 61 -12.44 -6.27 9.69
C CYS A 61 -11.88 -6.94 8.43
N THR A 62 -12.67 -7.83 7.84
CA THR A 62 -12.45 -8.31 6.47
C THR A 62 -13.50 -7.71 5.53
N TYR A 63 -13.08 -6.73 4.73
CA TYR A 63 -13.86 -6.15 3.64
C TYR A 63 -13.83 -7.11 2.44
N THR A 64 -14.90 -7.89 2.29
CA THR A 64 -15.04 -8.86 1.20
C THR A 64 -15.77 -8.20 0.03
N LEU A 65 -15.05 -8.01 -1.08
CA LEU A 65 -15.56 -7.41 -2.32
C LEU A 65 -16.26 -8.48 -3.16
N THR A 66 -17.51 -8.24 -3.52
CA THR A 66 -18.35 -9.19 -4.26
C THR A 66 -18.55 -8.80 -5.72
N SER A 67 -18.31 -7.53 -6.07
CA SER A 67 -18.38 -7.01 -7.43
C SER A 67 -17.26 -6.04 -7.74
N ALA A 68 -17.04 -5.75 -9.02
CA ALA A 68 -16.19 -4.65 -9.45
C ALA A 68 -16.91 -3.31 -9.29
N HIS A 69 -16.17 -2.27 -8.89
CA HIS A 69 -16.64 -0.89 -8.70
C HIS A 69 -15.82 0.13 -9.53
N GLY A 70 -15.02 -0.37 -10.47
CA GLY A 70 -14.32 0.40 -11.49
C GLY A 70 -14.27 -0.40 -12.78
N SER A 71 -14.54 0.26 -13.90
CA SER A 71 -14.50 -0.34 -15.23
C SER A 71 -13.30 0.18 -16.02
N GLY A 72 -12.27 -0.66 -16.10
CA GLY A 72 -11.40 -0.78 -17.27
C GLY A 72 -10.99 0.51 -17.98
N SER A 73 -10.08 1.26 -17.37
CA SER A 73 -8.81 1.63 -18.05
C SER A 73 -8.21 0.36 -18.72
N ASP A 74 -7.13 0.42 -19.49
CA ASP A 74 -6.57 -0.70 -20.29
C ASP A 74 -6.28 -2.02 -19.53
N ASP A 75 -6.59 -2.06 -18.23
CA ASP A 75 -6.35 -3.08 -17.24
C ASP A 75 -7.62 -3.81 -16.76
N GLY A 76 -8.84 -3.50 -17.20
CA GLY A 76 -10.02 -4.32 -16.86
C GLY A 76 -10.62 -4.08 -15.46
N PRO A 77 -11.39 -5.05 -14.89
CA PRO A 77 -12.24 -4.81 -13.72
C PRO A 77 -11.49 -4.58 -12.39
N VAL A 78 -11.93 -3.60 -11.60
CA VAL A 78 -11.34 -3.22 -10.29
C VAL A 78 -12.39 -3.32 -9.19
N GLY A 79 -12.04 -3.96 -8.07
CA GLY A 79 -12.91 -4.23 -6.93
C GLY A 79 -13.20 -3.03 -6.06
N LEU A 80 -12.32 -2.04 -5.99
CA LEU A 80 -12.59 -0.75 -5.37
C LEU A 80 -12.69 0.33 -6.44
N PRO A 81 -13.38 1.46 -6.17
CA PRO A 81 -13.30 2.60 -7.06
C PRO A 81 -11.83 3.00 -7.26
N PRO A 82 -11.38 3.27 -8.51
CA PRO A 82 -10.02 3.69 -8.75
C PRO A 82 -9.66 4.94 -7.95
N ILE A 83 -8.47 4.96 -7.36
CA ILE A 83 -8.00 6.06 -6.54
C ILE A 83 -7.44 7.15 -7.45
N THR A 84 -8.05 8.33 -7.42
CA THR A 84 -7.68 9.48 -8.27
C THR A 84 -7.29 10.71 -7.46
N THR A 85 -7.51 10.68 -6.14
CA THR A 85 -7.13 11.73 -5.21
C THR A 85 -6.27 11.16 -4.08
N PRO A 86 -5.67 12.00 -3.23
CA PRO A 86 -4.96 11.54 -2.04
C PRO A 86 -5.89 10.91 -1.01
N ILE A 87 -5.84 9.58 -0.86
CA ILE A 87 -6.63 8.82 0.10
C ILE A 87 -5.69 8.07 1.05
N THR A 88 -5.85 8.32 2.34
CA THR A 88 -5.25 7.48 3.39
C THR A 88 -6.29 6.48 3.89
N MET A 89 -5.90 5.22 4.06
CA MET A 89 -6.68 4.16 4.67
C MET A 89 -5.93 3.61 5.88
N ALA A 90 -6.38 3.98 7.08
CA ALA A 90 -5.83 3.51 8.33
C ALA A 90 -6.57 2.25 8.79
N GLY A 91 -5.90 1.10 8.71
CA GLY A 91 -6.40 -0.18 9.21
C GLY A 91 -5.76 -0.58 10.53
N LEU A 92 -6.27 -1.68 11.10
CA LEU A 92 -5.66 -2.37 12.23
C LEU A 92 -5.95 -3.86 12.08
N GLY A 93 -5.02 -4.61 11.47
CA GLY A 93 -5.27 -6.01 11.13
C GLY A 93 -6.42 -6.17 10.12
N THR A 94 -6.65 -5.15 9.31
CA THR A 94 -7.76 -5.08 8.37
C THR A 94 -7.39 -5.83 7.08
N THR A 95 -8.32 -6.57 6.51
CA THR A 95 -8.14 -7.25 5.22
C THR A 95 -9.14 -6.73 4.21
N ILE A 96 -8.69 -6.42 2.99
CA ILE A 96 -9.53 -6.14 1.84
C ILE A 96 -9.29 -7.27 0.84
N THR A 97 -10.35 -8.01 0.52
CA THR A 97 -10.21 -9.23 -0.28
C THR A 97 -11.34 -9.45 -1.26
N ARG A 98 -11.04 -10.09 -2.38
CA ARG A 98 -12.05 -10.54 -3.34
C ARG A 98 -12.79 -11.78 -2.81
N ALA A 99 -14.12 -11.79 -2.87
CA ALA A 99 -14.90 -12.99 -2.56
C ALA A 99 -14.55 -14.12 -3.55
N PRO A 100 -14.26 -15.36 -3.11
CA PRO A 100 -13.85 -16.44 -4.02
C PRO A 100 -14.81 -16.69 -5.18
N SER A 101 -16.12 -16.56 -4.95
CA SER A 101 -17.19 -16.75 -5.94
C SER A 101 -17.45 -15.55 -6.86
N ALA A 102 -16.84 -14.39 -6.60
CA ALA A 102 -17.06 -13.20 -7.42
C ALA A 102 -16.51 -13.39 -8.84
N THR A 103 -16.93 -12.55 -9.77
CA THR A 103 -16.21 -12.44 -11.05
C THR A 103 -14.76 -11.99 -10.82
N PRO A 104 -13.84 -12.20 -11.77
CA PRO A 104 -12.45 -11.81 -11.58
C PRO A 104 -12.30 -10.29 -11.65
N PHE A 105 -11.63 -9.72 -10.66
CA PHE A 105 -11.22 -8.31 -10.62
C PHE A 105 -10.01 -8.16 -9.68
N ARG A 106 -9.19 -7.14 -9.93
CA ARG A 106 -8.13 -6.74 -8.99
C ARG A 106 -8.69 -6.04 -7.77
N ILE A 107 -7.94 -5.91 -6.67
CA ILE A 107 -8.47 -5.21 -5.49
C ILE A 107 -8.42 -3.69 -5.66
N LEU A 108 -7.25 -3.16 -6.05
CA LEU A 108 -6.97 -1.72 -6.06
C LEU A 108 -6.36 -1.28 -7.39
N GLU A 109 -6.75 -0.07 -7.80
CA GLU A 109 -6.10 0.67 -8.88
C GLU A 109 -5.86 2.10 -8.42
N VAL A 110 -4.66 2.62 -8.67
CA VAL A 110 -4.29 4.01 -8.36
C VAL A 110 -3.85 4.68 -9.65
N ASN A 111 -4.61 5.70 -10.04
CA ASN A 111 -4.46 6.38 -11.32
C ASN A 111 -3.87 7.77 -11.10
N GLY A 112 -2.78 8.07 -11.79
CA GLY A 112 -2.17 9.39 -11.88
C GLY A 112 -1.81 9.72 -13.32
N ALA A 113 -2.01 10.97 -13.72
CA ALA A 113 -1.52 11.41 -15.02
C ALA A 113 0.00 11.56 -14.93
N ALA A 114 0.75 10.64 -15.55
CA ALA A 114 2.21 10.66 -15.60
C ALA A 114 2.82 12.01 -16.09
N SER A 115 2.01 12.87 -16.72
CA SER A 115 2.41 14.14 -17.33
C SER A 115 1.93 15.41 -16.62
N VAL A 116 1.13 15.33 -15.54
CA VAL A 116 0.60 16.54 -14.87
C VAL A 116 0.88 16.52 -13.35
N PRO A 117 1.90 17.28 -12.89
CA PRO A 117 2.21 17.40 -11.47
C PRO A 117 0.97 17.84 -10.64
N GLY A 118 0.70 17.14 -9.54
CA GLY A 118 -0.43 17.44 -8.64
C GLY A 118 -1.75 16.73 -8.96
N THR A 119 -1.78 15.85 -9.97
CA THR A 119 -2.99 15.06 -10.35
C THR A 119 -2.81 13.56 -10.17
N ASN A 120 -1.82 13.15 -9.37
CA ASN A 120 -1.54 11.74 -9.13
C ASN A 120 -2.48 11.23 -8.04
N GLY A 121 -3.24 10.16 -8.33
CA GLY A 121 -3.84 9.35 -7.29
C GLY A 121 -2.76 8.93 -6.31
N ARG A 122 -3.02 9.16 -5.02
CA ARG A 122 -2.10 8.82 -3.94
C ARG A 122 -2.86 7.95 -2.94
N LEU A 123 -2.31 6.78 -2.65
CA LEU A 123 -2.91 5.84 -1.72
C LEU A 123 -1.92 5.51 -0.61
N ASP A 124 -2.25 5.88 0.62
CA ASP A 124 -1.51 5.49 1.82
C ASP A 124 -2.30 4.43 2.58
N LEU A 125 -1.74 3.24 2.72
CA LEU A 125 -2.33 2.11 3.44
C LEU A 125 -1.50 1.82 4.68
N ALA A 126 -2.11 1.82 5.86
CA ALA A 126 -1.45 1.45 7.11
C ALA A 126 -2.14 0.22 7.73
N ALA A 127 -1.36 -0.83 8.02
CA ALA A 127 -1.83 -2.08 8.63
C ALA A 127 -3.03 -2.73 7.91
N VAL A 128 -3.00 -2.70 6.57
CA VAL A 128 -3.98 -3.33 5.68
C VAL A 128 -3.35 -4.51 4.92
N THR A 129 -4.11 -5.60 4.82
CA THR A 129 -3.82 -6.74 3.95
C THR A 129 -4.67 -6.68 2.69
N ILE A 130 -4.02 -6.76 1.53
CA ILE A 130 -4.66 -6.86 0.21
C ILE A 130 -4.54 -8.29 -0.30
N SER A 131 -5.67 -8.96 -0.52
CA SER A 131 -5.62 -10.39 -0.88
C SER A 131 -6.69 -10.90 -1.83
N GLY A 132 -6.39 -12.01 -2.51
CA GLY A 132 -7.36 -12.74 -3.32
C GLY A 132 -7.79 -12.03 -4.60
N GLY A 133 -7.16 -10.90 -4.94
CA GLY A 133 -7.42 -10.17 -6.17
C GLY A 133 -7.01 -10.98 -7.38
N ARG A 134 -7.79 -10.88 -8.46
CA ARG A 134 -7.59 -11.68 -9.66
C ARG A 134 -7.82 -10.85 -10.93
N ALA A 135 -6.73 -10.44 -11.56
CA ALA A 135 -6.74 -9.90 -12.92
C ALA A 135 -6.58 -11.06 -13.92
N VAL A 136 -7.46 -11.13 -14.92
CA VAL A 136 -7.41 -12.15 -15.99
C VAL A 136 -6.78 -11.54 -17.23
N ALA A 137 -6.09 -12.34 -18.03
CA ALA A 137 -5.43 -11.87 -19.25
C ALA A 137 -6.35 -11.00 -20.13
N PRO A 138 -5.81 -9.88 -20.68
CA PRO A 138 -4.40 -9.46 -20.69
C PRO A 138 -3.95 -8.65 -19.46
N PHE A 139 -4.78 -8.54 -18.44
CA PHE A 139 -4.63 -7.50 -17.43
C PHE A 139 -3.58 -7.82 -16.34
N PRO A 140 -2.73 -6.85 -15.97
CA PRO A 140 -1.77 -7.00 -14.87
C PRO A 140 -2.34 -6.55 -13.51
N GLY A 141 -1.54 -6.69 -12.45
CA GLY A 141 -1.84 -6.13 -11.12
C GLY A 141 -3.03 -6.80 -10.44
N GLY A 142 -2.81 -7.97 -9.83
CA GLY A 142 -3.88 -8.77 -9.24
C GLY A 142 -4.37 -8.18 -7.92
N GLY A 143 -3.44 -7.76 -7.06
CA GLY A 143 -3.76 -7.03 -5.83
C GLY A 143 -3.87 -5.55 -6.11
N ILE A 144 -2.75 -4.94 -6.51
CA ILE A 144 -2.59 -3.50 -6.70
C ILE A 144 -2.08 -3.23 -8.12
N ALA A 145 -2.77 -2.36 -8.86
CA ALA A 145 -2.28 -1.76 -10.09
C ALA A 145 -1.99 -0.27 -9.86
N ASN A 146 -0.74 0.14 -10.00
CA ASN A 146 -0.35 1.54 -9.94
C ASN A 146 -0.07 2.06 -11.36
N ARG A 147 -0.79 3.10 -11.78
CA ARG A 147 -0.73 3.72 -13.12
C ARG A 147 -0.42 5.20 -12.99
N GLY A 148 0.86 5.55 -12.92
CA GLY A 148 1.28 6.95 -12.73
C GLY A 148 0.99 7.53 -11.34
N GLY A 149 0.44 6.72 -10.42
CA GLY A 149 0.11 7.12 -9.07
C GLY A 149 1.23 6.88 -8.06
N GLU A 150 0.92 7.17 -6.80
CA GLU A 150 1.77 6.89 -5.65
C GLU A 150 1.06 5.95 -4.69
N VAL A 151 1.70 4.84 -4.32
CA VAL A 151 1.20 3.88 -3.34
C VAL A 151 2.20 3.74 -2.21
N SER A 152 1.75 3.91 -0.97
CA SER A 152 2.52 3.63 0.23
C SER A 152 1.82 2.56 1.05
N LEU A 153 2.51 1.46 1.36
CA LEU A 153 2.04 0.45 2.32
C LEU A 153 2.97 0.42 3.53
N LEU A 154 2.41 0.71 4.70
CA LEU A 154 3.07 0.62 6.00
C LEU A 154 2.50 -0.54 6.81
N ALA A 155 3.37 -1.44 7.26
CA ALA A 155 3.00 -2.55 8.14
C ALA A 155 1.87 -3.44 7.57
N GLY A 156 1.80 -3.57 6.24
CA GLY A 156 0.73 -4.27 5.53
C GLY A 156 1.16 -5.61 4.93
N ALA A 157 0.27 -6.19 4.14
CA ALA A 157 0.58 -7.37 3.34
C ALA A 157 -0.13 -7.36 1.99
N VAL A 158 0.53 -7.89 0.96
CA VAL A 158 -0.07 -8.17 -0.36
C VAL A 158 0.10 -9.66 -0.64
N THR A 159 -0.99 -10.42 -0.64
CA THR A 159 -0.90 -11.89 -0.66
C THR A 159 -2.01 -12.59 -1.42
N ARG A 160 -1.68 -13.75 -2.01
CA ARG A 160 -2.65 -14.62 -2.72
C ARG A 160 -3.39 -13.90 -3.85
N ASN A 161 -2.72 -12.96 -4.50
CA ASN A 161 -3.25 -12.28 -5.66
C ASN A 161 -2.74 -12.93 -6.95
N THR A 162 -3.53 -12.85 -8.02
CA THR A 162 -3.19 -13.46 -9.31
C THR A 162 -3.39 -12.50 -10.48
N ALA A 163 -2.45 -12.45 -11.41
CA ALA A 163 -2.54 -11.63 -12.62
C ALA A 163 -1.76 -12.23 -13.79
N VAL A 164 -1.74 -11.56 -14.94
CA VAL A 164 -0.80 -11.90 -16.02
C VAL A 164 0.62 -11.49 -15.67
N ALA A 165 0.79 -10.25 -15.20
CA ALA A 165 2.03 -9.71 -14.68
C ALA A 165 1.75 -8.94 -13.40
N GLY A 166 2.68 -8.95 -12.44
CA GLY A 166 2.48 -8.27 -11.16
C GLY A 166 1.34 -8.93 -10.37
N GLY A 167 1.51 -10.21 -10.04
CA GLY A 167 0.49 -11.00 -9.34
C GLY A 167 0.01 -10.27 -8.09
N GLY A 168 0.97 -9.82 -7.26
CA GLY A 168 0.71 -8.94 -6.13
C GLY A 168 0.53 -7.49 -6.56
N ILE A 169 1.61 -6.90 -7.06
CA ILE A 169 1.69 -5.47 -7.41
C ILE A 169 2.20 -5.34 -8.84
N TYR A 170 1.54 -4.49 -9.61
CA TYR A 170 2.08 -3.97 -10.86
C TYR A 170 2.23 -2.46 -10.74
N THR A 171 3.35 -1.91 -11.21
CA THR A 171 3.54 -0.45 -11.31
C THR A 171 3.99 -0.04 -12.70
N ASP A 172 3.42 1.04 -13.21
CA ASP A 172 3.80 1.66 -14.47
C ASP A 172 3.73 3.18 -14.34
N SER A 173 4.87 3.83 -14.57
CA SER A 173 5.11 5.27 -14.43
C SER A 173 4.79 5.85 -13.05
N GLY A 174 4.63 4.99 -12.04
CA GLY A 174 4.26 5.35 -10.68
C GLY A 174 5.29 4.90 -9.65
N THR A 175 5.09 5.32 -8.40
CA THR A 175 5.96 4.94 -7.28
C THR A 175 5.21 4.06 -6.29
N VAL A 176 5.82 2.95 -5.88
CA VAL A 176 5.33 2.09 -4.79
C VAL A 176 6.36 2.06 -3.67
N SER A 177 5.97 2.48 -2.47
CA SER A 177 6.80 2.45 -1.26
C SER A 177 6.27 1.40 -0.29
N LEU A 178 7.08 0.40 0.03
CA LEU A 178 6.74 -0.67 0.98
C LEU A 178 7.60 -0.54 2.23
N THR A 179 6.98 -0.22 3.35
CA THR A 179 7.65 -0.13 4.66
C THR A 179 7.10 -1.18 5.62
N ALA A 180 7.98 -2.01 6.18
CA ALA A 180 7.60 -3.10 7.09
C ALA A 180 6.48 -4.00 6.53
N THR A 181 6.46 -4.19 5.20
CA THR A 181 5.37 -4.84 4.47
C THR A 181 5.84 -6.16 3.86
N SER A 182 4.93 -7.12 3.74
CA SER A 182 5.20 -8.41 3.08
C SER A 182 4.44 -8.57 1.76
N VAL A 183 5.12 -9.02 0.72
CA VAL A 183 4.50 -9.37 -0.58
C VAL A 183 4.79 -10.85 -0.85
N THR A 184 3.80 -11.71 -0.60
CA THR A 184 4.03 -13.16 -0.55
C THR A 184 2.89 -14.00 -1.10
N GLY A 185 3.20 -15.16 -1.69
CA GLY A 185 2.20 -16.10 -2.18
C GLY A 185 1.35 -15.54 -3.32
N ASN A 186 1.88 -14.59 -4.08
CA ASN A 186 1.22 -14.04 -5.27
C ASN A 186 1.68 -14.80 -6.52
N THR A 187 0.84 -14.79 -7.55
CA THR A 187 1.08 -15.56 -8.78
C THR A 187 0.85 -14.71 -10.03
N ALA A 188 1.80 -14.72 -10.94
CA ALA A 188 1.66 -14.20 -12.28
C ALA A 188 1.73 -15.35 -13.29
N THR A 189 1.07 -15.21 -14.44
CA THR A 189 1.23 -16.21 -15.52
C THR A 189 2.45 -15.95 -16.39
N SER A 190 2.92 -14.70 -16.46
CA SER A 190 4.08 -14.29 -17.26
C SER A 190 5.30 -14.01 -16.39
N SER A 191 5.22 -13.00 -15.53
CA SER A 191 6.37 -12.50 -14.74
C SER A 191 5.94 -11.53 -13.65
N GLY A 192 6.81 -11.28 -12.69
CA GLY A 192 6.53 -10.45 -11.53
C GLY A 192 5.45 -11.08 -10.66
N GLY A 193 5.70 -12.29 -10.17
CA GLY A 193 4.75 -12.97 -9.29
C GLY A 193 4.38 -12.11 -8.09
N GLY A 194 5.40 -11.56 -7.43
CA GLY A 194 5.24 -10.56 -6.36
C GLY A 194 4.99 -9.18 -6.95
N VAL A 195 6.02 -8.63 -7.61
CA VAL A 195 6.00 -7.28 -8.17
C VAL A 195 6.45 -7.28 -9.63
N TYR A 196 5.69 -6.62 -10.50
CA TYR A 196 6.14 -6.26 -11.84
C TYR A 196 6.30 -4.74 -11.94
N GLU A 197 7.52 -4.29 -12.19
CA GLU A 197 7.89 -2.88 -12.40
C GLU A 197 8.05 -2.66 -13.90
N ASN A 198 7.06 -2.05 -14.54
CA ASN A 198 7.12 -1.73 -15.96
C ASN A 198 7.91 -0.45 -16.21
N SER A 199 7.60 0.57 -15.41
CA SER A 199 8.33 1.82 -15.32
C SER A 199 8.01 2.52 -13.99
N GLY A 200 8.86 3.45 -13.56
CA GLY A 200 8.72 4.17 -12.30
C GLY A 200 9.68 3.65 -11.23
N ALA A 201 9.19 3.40 -10.02
CA ALA A 201 10.04 2.94 -8.93
C ALA A 201 9.28 2.09 -7.89
N VAL A 202 9.99 1.12 -7.31
CA VAL A 202 9.55 0.37 -6.14
C VAL A 202 10.62 0.48 -5.05
N ILE A 203 10.23 0.97 -3.88
CA ILE A 203 11.13 1.27 -2.76
C ILE A 203 10.80 0.32 -1.61
N LEU A 204 11.80 -0.40 -1.11
CA LEU A 204 11.65 -1.33 0.01
C LEU A 204 12.39 -0.81 1.24
N LEU A 205 11.69 -0.73 2.37
CA LEU A 205 12.28 -0.42 3.68
C LEU A 205 11.80 -1.43 4.71
N ALA A 206 12.71 -2.26 5.23
CA ALA A 206 12.39 -3.34 6.16
C ALA A 206 11.23 -4.26 5.67
N SER A 207 11.09 -4.39 4.35
CA SER A 207 10.02 -5.14 3.69
C SER A 207 10.58 -6.40 3.03
N ASN A 208 9.72 -7.39 2.79
CA ASN A 208 10.09 -8.66 2.21
C ASN A 208 9.18 -9.04 1.04
N ILE A 209 9.77 -9.36 -0.10
CA ILE A 209 9.08 -9.92 -1.27
C ILE A 209 9.62 -11.34 -1.46
N SER A 210 8.80 -12.36 -1.17
CA SER A 210 9.25 -13.75 -1.20
C SER A 210 8.12 -14.75 -1.45
N GLY A 211 8.45 -15.94 -1.94
CA GLY A 211 7.48 -17.02 -2.14
C GLY A 211 6.38 -16.67 -3.15
N ASN A 212 6.72 -15.90 -4.18
CA ASN A 212 5.83 -15.60 -5.29
C ASN A 212 6.24 -16.40 -6.54
N ALA A 213 5.32 -16.54 -7.50
CA ALA A 213 5.53 -17.31 -8.72
C ALA A 213 5.15 -16.48 -9.96
N PRO A 214 5.90 -16.54 -11.08
CA PRO A 214 7.07 -17.39 -11.30
C PRO A 214 8.35 -16.85 -10.62
N ASP A 215 8.36 -15.58 -10.21
CA ASP A 215 9.49 -14.87 -9.60
C ASP A 215 8.97 -13.87 -8.54
N ASN A 216 9.87 -13.36 -7.70
CA ASN A 216 9.51 -12.34 -6.71
C ASN A 216 9.35 -10.95 -7.35
N CYS A 217 10.27 -10.59 -8.25
CA CYS A 217 10.21 -9.32 -8.96
C CYS A 217 10.62 -9.47 -10.42
N ALA A 218 9.96 -8.71 -11.29
CA ALA A 218 10.34 -8.59 -12.69
C ALA A 218 10.25 -7.12 -13.15
N PRO A 219 11.08 -6.70 -14.12
CA PRO A 219 12.28 -7.38 -14.60
C PRO A 219 13.32 -7.68 -13.50
N ALA A 220 14.23 -8.62 -13.72
CA ALA A 220 15.26 -8.93 -12.73
C ALA A 220 16.11 -7.69 -12.43
N GLY A 221 16.25 -7.35 -11.15
CA GLY A 221 17.01 -6.17 -10.70
C GLY A 221 16.28 -4.83 -10.79
N SER A 222 15.01 -4.80 -11.24
CA SER A 222 14.22 -3.56 -11.27
C SER A 222 13.85 -3.04 -9.89
N VAL A 223 13.70 -3.94 -8.92
CA VAL A 223 13.36 -3.62 -7.52
C VAL A 223 14.59 -3.86 -6.63
N PRO A 224 15.29 -2.80 -6.16
CA PRO A 224 16.42 -2.95 -5.25
C PRO A 224 16.02 -3.66 -3.96
N GLY A 225 16.80 -4.68 -3.58
CA GLY A 225 16.54 -5.50 -2.39
C GLY A 225 15.50 -6.61 -2.59
N CYS A 226 14.89 -6.72 -3.77
CA CYS A 226 14.12 -7.90 -4.13
C CYS A 226 15.06 -9.03 -4.55
N THR A 227 14.90 -10.20 -3.94
CA THR A 227 15.76 -11.37 -4.19
C THR A 227 14.91 -12.59 -4.54
N GLY A 228 15.47 -13.50 -5.35
CA GLY A 228 14.73 -14.65 -5.92
C GLY A 228 13.81 -14.25 -7.05
#